data_AF-A0A645E9E3-F1
#
_entry.id   AF-A0A645E9E3-F1
#
_cell.length_a   1.000
_cell.length_b   1.000
_cell.length_c   1.000
_cell.angle_alpha   90.00
_cell.angle_beta   90.00
_cell.angle_gamma   90.00
#
_symmetry.space_group_name_H-M   'P 1'
#
loop_
_entity.id
_entity.type
_entity.pdbx_description
1 polymer ?
#
loop_
_entity_poly.entity_id
_entity_poly.type
_entity_poly.pdbx_seq_one_letter_code
_entity_poly.pdbx_strand_id
1 'polypeptide(L)'
;MNIDIVGTAKETLRVVKKAIDIRSQKTIEPFYDSVWTVFDKDSFSERDFNSAIKKANDHNIKCAWSNEAFELWYILHFEYMHTGLMRKDYKKKLEVHIKKKEGKYFKYKKNIENMYELLAKYGSQKQAINWAKKLEENHIVRGREYAKQNPCTRVYALVEELNNPETILKST
;
A
#
# COMPACT_ATOMS: atom_id res chain seq x y z
N MET A 1 -1.32 16.77 12.32
CA MET A 1 -1.11 15.31 12.18
C MET A 1 0.32 15.00 12.57
N ASN A 2 0.53 14.15 13.57
CA ASN A 2 1.85 13.66 13.95
C ASN A 2 2.03 12.24 13.37
N ILE A 3 3.17 11.94 12.75
CA ILE A 3 3.41 10.65 12.08
C ILE A 3 4.70 10.04 12.62
N ASP A 4 4.57 8.86 13.22
CA ASP A 4 5.71 8.03 13.60
C ASP A 4 5.90 6.93 12.55
N ILE A 5 7.06 6.91 11.89
CA ILE A 5 7.41 5.89 10.88
C ILE A 5 8.40 4.91 11.49
N VAL A 6 8.02 3.63 11.54
CA VAL A 6 8.88 2.57 12.07
C VAL A 6 9.15 1.53 11.00
N GLY A 7 10.40 1.47 10.56
CA GLY A 7 10.89 0.42 9.66
C GLY A 7 11.09 -0.89 10.40
N THR A 8 10.57 -1.98 9.87
CA THR A 8 10.89 -3.34 10.34
C THR A 8 11.85 -4.01 9.37
N ALA A 9 12.92 -4.61 9.88
CA ALA A 9 13.83 -5.45 9.08
C ALA A 9 13.08 -6.65 8.44
N LYS A 10 13.76 -7.37 7.53
CA LYS A 10 13.23 -8.35 6.55
C LYS A 10 12.32 -9.50 7.04
N GLU A 11 12.03 -9.67 8.33
CA GLU A 11 11.07 -10.71 8.76
C GLU A 11 9.64 -10.20 8.77
N THR A 12 8.90 -10.60 7.74
CA THR A 12 7.69 -9.95 7.26
C THR A 12 6.46 -10.13 8.16
N LEU A 13 6.35 -11.25 8.90
CA LEU A 13 5.33 -11.41 9.95
C LEU A 13 5.53 -10.47 11.15
N ARG A 14 6.71 -9.85 11.28
CA ARG A 14 6.99 -8.91 12.37
C ARG A 14 6.31 -7.57 12.17
N VAL A 15 5.91 -7.17 10.96
CA VAL A 15 5.31 -5.84 10.74
C VAL A 15 4.07 -5.67 11.61
N VAL A 16 3.14 -6.65 11.56
CA VAL A 16 1.90 -6.61 12.35
C VAL A 16 2.18 -6.81 13.83
N LYS A 17 3.03 -7.78 14.21
CA LYS A 17 3.38 -7.99 15.63
C LYS A 17 4.03 -6.75 16.24
N LYS A 18 4.98 -6.14 15.54
CA LYS A 18 5.67 -4.93 15.99
C LYS A 18 4.71 -3.74 16.10
N ALA A 19 3.77 -3.60 15.18
CA ALA A 19 2.73 -2.57 15.29
C ALA A 19 1.85 -2.77 16.53
N ILE A 20 1.48 -4.03 16.84
CA ILE A 20 0.76 -4.37 18.09
C ILE A 20 1.61 -3.98 19.31
N ASP A 21 2.89 -4.39 19.33
CA ASP A 21 3.79 -4.14 20.46
C ASP A 21 4.03 -2.64 20.68
N ILE A 22 4.22 -1.86 19.61
CA ILE A 22 4.40 -0.40 19.71
C ILE A 22 3.15 0.26 20.25
N ARG A 23 1.97 -0.14 19.76
CA ARG A 23 0.71 0.43 20.24
C ARG A 23 0.44 0.05 21.69
N SER A 24 0.75 -1.17 22.11
CA SER A 24 0.55 -1.60 23.51
C SER A 24 1.54 -0.94 24.48
N GLN A 25 2.73 -0.55 24.02
CA GLN A 25 3.73 0.16 24.83
C GLN A 25 3.40 1.64 25.05
N LYS A 26 2.59 2.26 24.18
CA LYS A 26 2.09 3.62 24.40
C LYS A 26 0.89 3.58 25.36
N THR A 27 1.19 3.40 26.64
CA THR A 27 0.21 3.36 27.74
C THR A 27 -0.08 4.74 28.36
N ILE A 28 0.69 5.77 27.98
CA ILE A 28 0.57 7.15 28.45
C ILE A 28 0.55 8.06 27.21
N GLU A 29 -0.30 9.10 27.24
CA GLU A 29 -0.45 10.09 26.17
C GLU A 29 0.90 10.63 25.65
N PRO A 30 1.03 10.88 24.33
CA PRO A 30 -0.03 10.78 23.31
C PRO A 30 -0.23 9.35 22.76
N PHE A 31 -1.49 8.89 22.70
CA PHE A 31 -1.87 7.64 22.03
C PHE A 31 -1.82 7.76 20.50
N TYR A 32 -1.91 6.61 19.81
CA TYR A 32 -2.07 6.59 18.35
C TYR A 32 -3.54 6.56 17.94
N ASP A 33 -4.01 7.60 17.26
CA ASP A 33 -5.37 7.64 16.67
C ASP A 33 -5.54 6.61 15.55
N SER A 34 -4.46 6.32 14.83
CA SER A 34 -4.44 5.23 13.84
C SER A 34 -3.08 4.57 13.72
N VAL A 35 -3.13 3.25 13.49
CA VAL A 35 -1.95 2.41 13.30
C VAL A 35 -2.11 1.64 12.00
N TRP A 36 -1.15 1.85 11.09
CA TRP A 36 -1.09 1.21 9.79
C TRP A 36 0.13 0.32 9.65
N THR A 37 -0.05 -0.76 8.91
CA THR A 37 1.03 -1.62 8.45
C THR A 37 1.08 -1.60 6.93
N VAL A 38 2.27 -1.45 6.36
CA VAL A 38 2.47 -1.35 4.91
C VAL A 38 3.39 -2.47 4.47
N PHE A 39 2.92 -3.32 3.54
CA PHE A 39 3.71 -4.46 3.06
C PHE A 39 3.21 -4.97 1.70
N ASP A 40 4.07 -5.63 0.93
CA ASP A 40 3.66 -6.34 -0.29
C ASP A 40 3.68 -7.87 -0.07
N LYS A 41 3.08 -8.62 -1.01
CA LYS A 41 3.01 -10.08 -0.91
C LYS A 41 4.38 -10.76 -1.13
N ASP A 42 5.35 -10.11 -1.81
CA ASP A 42 6.64 -10.71 -2.20
C ASP A 42 7.32 -11.50 -1.09
N SER A 43 7.28 -10.91 0.09
CA SER A 43 8.04 -11.38 1.23
C SER A 43 7.23 -12.29 2.15
N PHE A 44 6.06 -12.77 1.71
CA PHE A 44 5.19 -13.68 2.46
C PHE A 44 4.77 -14.91 1.67
N SER A 45 4.67 -16.04 2.38
CA SER A 45 3.83 -17.16 1.91
C SER A 45 2.36 -16.72 1.87
N GLU A 46 1.53 -17.42 1.10
CA GLU A 46 0.09 -17.09 1.04
C GLU A 46 -0.59 -17.20 2.41
N ARG A 47 -0.21 -18.24 3.17
CA ARG A 47 -0.67 -18.45 4.54
C ARG A 47 -0.30 -17.26 5.44
N ASP A 48 0.96 -16.84 5.39
CA ASP A 48 1.46 -15.76 6.26
C ASP A 48 0.84 -14.42 5.88
N PHE A 49 0.65 -14.16 4.58
CA PHE A 49 0.01 -12.94 4.09
C PHE A 49 -1.44 -12.83 4.58
N ASN A 50 -2.24 -13.89 4.39
CA ASN A 50 -3.62 -13.94 4.86
C ASN A 50 -3.68 -13.83 6.40
N SER A 51 -2.79 -14.54 7.10
CA SER A 51 -2.75 -14.54 8.57
C SER A 51 -2.33 -13.18 9.15
N ALA A 52 -1.40 -12.47 8.50
CA ALA A 52 -0.98 -11.13 8.90
C ALA A 52 -2.15 -10.13 8.80
N ILE A 53 -2.88 -10.13 7.68
CA ILE A 53 -4.05 -9.26 7.48
C ILE A 53 -5.14 -9.58 8.50
N LYS A 54 -5.46 -10.88 8.70
CA LYS A 54 -6.44 -11.30 9.70
C LYS A 54 -6.04 -10.84 11.11
N LYS A 55 -4.80 -11.10 11.51
CA LYS A 55 -4.27 -10.72 12.83
C LYS A 55 -4.31 -9.21 13.06
N ALA A 56 -3.98 -8.42 12.03
CA ALA A 56 -4.05 -6.97 12.12
C ALA A 56 -5.50 -6.49 12.35
N ASN A 57 -6.45 -7.02 11.58
CA ASN A 57 -7.88 -6.74 11.76
C ASN A 57 -8.36 -7.11 13.18
N ASP A 58 -8.01 -8.29 13.68
CA ASP A 58 -8.36 -8.76 15.03
C ASP A 58 -7.83 -7.83 16.14
N HIS A 59 -6.81 -7.02 15.83
CA HIS A 59 -6.22 -6.05 16.74
C HIS A 59 -6.53 -4.60 16.35
N ASN A 60 -7.52 -4.30 15.50
CA ASN A 60 -7.79 -2.92 15.05
C ASN A 60 -6.55 -2.20 14.49
N ILE A 61 -5.71 -2.91 13.75
CA ILE A 61 -4.58 -2.36 13.00
C ILE A 61 -4.94 -2.42 11.52
N LYS A 62 -4.80 -1.30 10.83
CA LYS A 62 -5.12 -1.17 9.41
C LYS A 62 -3.94 -1.69 8.56
N CYS A 63 -4.24 -2.23 7.39
CA CYS A 63 -3.22 -2.75 6.47
C CYS A 63 -3.34 -2.11 5.08
N ALA A 64 -2.25 -1.48 4.64
CA ALA A 64 -2.04 -1.02 3.28
C ALA A 64 -1.13 -2.01 2.56
N TRP A 65 -1.72 -3.05 1.99
CA TRP A 65 -0.98 -4.11 1.32
C TRP A 65 -1.07 -4.04 -0.21
N SER A 66 -0.12 -4.66 -0.92
CA SER A 66 -0.12 -4.76 -2.39
C SER A 66 0.21 -6.17 -2.89
N ASN A 67 -0.51 -6.62 -3.92
CA ASN A 67 -0.33 -7.92 -4.53
C ASN A 67 -0.05 -7.80 -6.04
N GLU A 68 1.11 -8.22 -6.55
CA GLU A 68 2.21 -8.86 -5.80
C GLU A 68 3.29 -7.89 -5.26
N ALA A 69 3.27 -6.62 -5.67
CA ALA A 69 4.35 -5.66 -5.40
C ALA A 69 3.81 -4.25 -5.14
N PHE A 70 4.53 -3.46 -4.35
CA PHE A 70 4.14 -2.08 -4.05
C PHE A 70 4.00 -1.21 -5.30
N GLU A 71 4.84 -1.46 -6.33
CA GLU A 71 4.82 -0.71 -7.59
C GLU A 71 3.48 -0.77 -8.35
N LEU A 72 2.59 -1.72 -8.03
CA LEU A 72 1.21 -1.69 -8.54
C LEU A 72 0.55 -0.33 -8.25
N TRP A 73 0.73 0.22 -7.04
CA TRP A 73 0.20 1.53 -6.66
C TRP A 73 0.69 2.66 -7.60
N TYR A 74 1.97 2.61 -8.00
CA TYR A 74 2.55 3.59 -8.92
C TYR A 74 1.95 3.47 -10.32
N ILE A 75 1.77 2.25 -10.84
CA ILE A 75 1.18 2.03 -12.16
C ILE A 75 -0.27 2.53 -12.23
N LEU A 76 -1.04 2.36 -11.15
CA LEU A 76 -2.42 2.83 -11.09
C LEU A 76 -2.55 4.36 -11.18
N HIS A 77 -1.46 5.14 -11.10
CA HIS A 77 -1.53 6.57 -11.42
C HIS A 77 -1.63 6.85 -12.92
N PHE A 78 -1.36 5.85 -13.77
CA PHE A 78 -1.26 6.00 -15.22
C PHE A 78 -2.16 5.05 -15.99
N GLU A 79 -2.38 3.83 -15.48
CA GLU A 79 -3.11 2.78 -16.19
C GLU A 79 -3.85 1.83 -15.24
N TYR A 80 -5.08 1.47 -15.61
CA TYR A 80 -5.82 0.41 -14.93
C TYR A 80 -5.24 -0.97 -15.26
N MET A 81 -4.98 -1.79 -14.25
CA MET A 81 -4.37 -3.10 -14.40
C MET A 81 -5.40 -4.23 -14.39
N HIS A 82 -5.61 -4.89 -15.53
CA HIS A 82 -6.50 -6.05 -15.62
C HIS A 82 -5.86 -7.37 -15.15
N THR A 83 -4.54 -7.48 -15.32
CA THR A 83 -3.77 -8.70 -15.04
C THR A 83 -2.57 -8.37 -14.15
N GLY A 84 -2.23 -9.31 -13.28
CA GLY A 84 -1.03 -9.21 -12.46
C GLY A 84 0.22 -9.27 -13.35
N LEU A 85 1.23 -8.50 -13.00
CA LEU A 85 2.55 -8.56 -13.62
C LEU A 85 3.56 -9.18 -12.68
N MET A 86 4.68 -9.66 -13.23
CA MET A 86 5.86 -9.96 -12.43
C MET A 86 6.53 -8.65 -11.96
N ARG A 87 7.17 -8.67 -10.79
CA ARG A 87 7.91 -7.51 -10.23
C ARG A 87 8.79 -6.75 -11.22
N LYS A 88 9.56 -7.47 -12.02
CA LYS A 88 10.48 -6.88 -13.01
C LYS A 88 9.73 -6.07 -14.08
N ASP A 89 8.49 -6.44 -14.36
CA ASP A 89 7.68 -5.83 -15.41
C ASP A 89 6.95 -4.59 -14.90
N TYR A 90 6.60 -4.51 -13.61
CA TYR A 90 6.12 -3.26 -13.00
C TYR A 90 7.13 -2.12 -13.18
N LYS A 91 8.42 -2.38 -12.93
CA LYS A 91 9.47 -1.38 -13.09
C LYS A 91 9.54 -0.85 -14.52
N LYS A 92 9.61 -1.76 -15.51
CA LYS A 92 9.65 -1.39 -16.93
C LYS A 92 8.41 -0.61 -17.36
N LYS A 93 7.23 -1.01 -16.89
CA LYS A 93 5.97 -0.34 -17.23
C LYS A 93 5.90 1.07 -16.64
N LEU A 94 6.39 1.26 -15.41
CA LEU A 94 6.48 2.58 -14.78
C LEU A 94 7.44 3.50 -15.54
N GLU A 95 8.62 2.98 -15.91
CA GLU A 95 9.60 3.71 -16.71
C GLU A 95 9.04 4.16 -18.06
N VAL A 96 8.26 3.30 -18.73
CA VAL A 96 7.58 3.65 -19.99
C VAL A 96 6.57 4.78 -19.79
N HIS A 97 5.75 4.72 -18.73
CA HIS A 97 4.75 5.76 -18.45
C HIS A 97 5.38 7.12 -18.14
N ILE A 98 6.39 7.15 -17.27
CA ILE A 98 7.10 8.40 -16.93
C ILE A 98 7.83 8.94 -18.15
N LYS A 99 8.57 8.10 -18.90
CA LYS A 99 9.26 8.52 -20.13
C LYS A 99 8.31 9.15 -21.15
N LYS A 100 7.11 8.58 -21.34
CA LYS A 100 6.09 9.12 -22.25
C LYS A 100 5.60 10.52 -21.86
N LYS A 101 5.63 10.87 -20.57
CA LYS A 101 5.13 12.14 -20.05
C LYS A 101 6.23 13.19 -19.87
N GLU A 102 7.41 12.78 -19.42
CA GLU A 102 8.55 13.66 -19.18
C GLU A 102 9.37 13.93 -20.45
N GLY A 103 9.34 13.01 -21.42
CA GLY A 103 10.14 13.09 -22.64
C GLY A 103 11.63 12.80 -22.43
N LYS A 104 12.04 12.40 -21.21
CA LYS A 104 13.42 12.08 -20.84
C LYS A 104 13.57 10.62 -20.42
N TYR A 105 14.83 10.15 -20.41
CA TYR A 105 15.14 8.83 -19.88
C TYR A 105 14.89 8.81 -18.37
N PHE A 106 14.00 7.91 -17.93
CA PHE A 106 13.73 7.64 -16.53
C PHE A 106 14.07 6.19 -16.22
N LYS A 107 14.81 5.96 -15.13
CA LYS A 107 15.15 4.62 -14.63
C LYS A 107 14.71 4.50 -13.19
N TYR A 108 13.79 3.57 -12.92
CA TYR A 108 13.25 3.35 -11.60
C TYR A 108 14.30 2.70 -10.68
N LYS A 109 14.44 3.26 -9.48
CA LYS A 109 15.17 2.66 -8.36
C LYS A 109 14.24 2.61 -7.15
N LYS A 110 14.31 1.53 -6.37
CA LYS A 110 13.39 1.27 -5.24
C LYS A 110 13.38 2.41 -4.20
N ASN A 111 14.50 3.12 -4.05
CA ASN A 111 14.68 4.21 -3.08
C ASN A 111 14.80 5.56 -3.78
N ILE A 112 14.11 5.77 -4.90
CA ILE A 112 14.11 7.07 -5.57
C ILE A 112 13.27 8.05 -4.76
N GLU A 113 13.88 9.16 -4.34
CA GLU A 113 13.30 10.10 -3.37
C GLU A 113 12.12 10.89 -3.95
N ASN A 114 12.17 11.23 -5.24
CA ASN A 114 11.18 12.08 -5.90
C ASN A 114 9.99 11.30 -6.52
N MET A 115 9.76 10.04 -6.12
CA MET A 115 8.67 9.24 -6.69
C MET A 115 7.30 9.90 -6.51
N TYR A 116 7.02 10.43 -5.31
CA TYR A 116 5.75 11.12 -5.05
C TYR A 116 5.53 12.30 -6.01
N GLU A 117 6.55 13.14 -6.20
CA GLU A 117 6.50 14.30 -7.10
C GLU A 117 6.26 13.89 -8.55
N LEU A 118 6.91 12.82 -9.01
CA LEU A 118 6.72 12.29 -10.36
C LEU A 118 5.29 11.78 -10.58
N LEU A 119 4.74 11.06 -9.61
CA LEU A 119 3.35 10.57 -9.66
C LEU A 119 2.34 11.71 -9.61
N ALA A 120 2.57 12.71 -8.76
CA ALA A 120 1.72 13.89 -8.66
C ALA A 120 1.75 14.74 -9.93
N LYS A 121 2.92 14.86 -10.57
CA LYS A 121 3.11 15.66 -11.78
C LYS A 121 2.59 14.99 -13.05
N TYR A 122 2.82 13.69 -13.21
CA TYR A 122 2.58 12.99 -14.48
C TYR A 122 1.41 12.01 -14.45
N GLY A 123 0.97 11.60 -13.27
CA GLY A 123 -0.13 10.67 -13.06
C GLY A 123 -1.33 11.32 -12.38
N SER A 124 -2.25 10.49 -11.87
CA SER A 124 -3.42 10.96 -11.15
C SER A 124 -3.69 10.09 -9.93
N GLN A 125 -3.47 10.65 -8.73
CA GLN A 125 -3.78 9.96 -7.47
C GLN A 125 -5.27 9.66 -7.34
N LYS A 126 -6.14 10.57 -7.80
CA LYS A 126 -7.59 10.35 -7.84
C LYS A 126 -7.96 9.12 -8.69
N GLN A 127 -7.36 8.96 -9.87
CA GLN A 127 -7.60 7.77 -10.69
C GLN A 127 -7.00 6.52 -10.05
N ALA A 128 -5.81 6.61 -9.45
CA ALA A 128 -5.20 5.49 -8.74
C ALA A 128 -6.09 4.95 -7.61
N ILE A 129 -6.71 5.84 -6.83
CA ILE A 129 -7.66 5.48 -5.78
C ILE A 129 -8.87 4.75 -6.39
N ASN A 130 -9.50 5.33 -7.42
CA ASN A 130 -10.68 4.72 -8.06
C ASN A 130 -10.38 3.35 -8.65
N TRP A 131 -9.24 3.20 -9.31
CA TRP A 131 -8.82 1.93 -9.90
C TRP A 131 -8.45 0.89 -8.85
N ALA A 132 -7.79 1.28 -7.75
CA ALA A 132 -7.48 0.39 -6.65
C ALA A 132 -8.75 -0.13 -5.95
N LYS A 133 -9.73 0.75 -5.68
CA LYS A 133 -11.06 0.36 -5.17
C LYS A 133 -11.74 -0.65 -6.08
N LYS A 134 -11.77 -0.36 -7.39
CA LYS A 134 -12.34 -1.26 -8.39
C LYS A 134 -11.66 -2.63 -8.42
N LEU A 135 -10.34 -2.70 -8.23
CA LEU A 135 -9.62 -3.97 -8.12
C LEU A 135 -10.07 -4.76 -6.88
N GLU A 136 -10.12 -4.11 -5.73
CA GLU A 136 -10.54 -4.74 -4.47
C GLU A 136 -11.98 -5.24 -4.54
N GLU A 137 -12.93 -4.41 -5.00
CA GLU A 137 -14.34 -4.77 -5.19
C GLU A 137 -14.49 -6.03 -6.06
N ASN A 138 -13.77 -6.09 -7.19
CA ASN A 138 -13.80 -7.25 -8.09
C ASN A 138 -13.33 -8.54 -7.41
N HIS A 139 -12.37 -8.47 -6.49
CA HIS A 139 -11.89 -9.64 -5.75
C HIS A 139 -12.81 -10.02 -4.59
N ILE A 140 -13.40 -9.04 -3.91
CA ILE A 140 -14.41 -9.25 -2.86
C ILE A 140 -15.61 -10.02 -3.42
N VAL A 141 -16.16 -9.57 -4.56
CA VAL A 141 -17.30 -10.23 -5.22
C VAL A 141 -16.98 -11.68 -5.61
N ARG A 142 -15.71 -11.97 -5.92
CA ARG A 142 -15.23 -13.33 -6.26
C ARG A 142 -14.89 -14.19 -5.05
N GLY A 143 -15.00 -13.67 -3.83
CA GLY A 143 -14.71 -14.40 -2.60
C GLY A 143 -13.26 -14.89 -2.47
N ARG A 144 -12.30 -14.18 -3.08
CA ARG A 144 -10.88 -14.61 -3.08
C ARG A 144 -10.18 -14.23 -1.78
N GLU A 145 -9.38 -15.14 -1.24
CA GLU A 145 -8.45 -14.82 -0.15
C GLU A 145 -7.46 -13.72 -0.58
N TYR A 146 -7.02 -12.89 0.38
CA TYR A 146 -6.15 -11.73 0.14
C TYR A 146 -4.91 -12.06 -0.69
N ALA A 147 -4.24 -13.17 -0.40
CA ALA A 147 -3.05 -13.62 -1.12
C ALA A 147 -3.31 -13.93 -2.61
N LYS A 148 -4.55 -14.22 -3.00
CA LYS A 148 -4.97 -14.53 -4.39
C LYS A 148 -5.56 -13.32 -5.11
N GLN A 149 -5.65 -12.16 -4.47
CA GLN A 149 -6.15 -10.93 -5.06
C GLN A 149 -5.05 -10.24 -5.88
N ASN A 150 -4.68 -10.79 -7.04
CA ASN A 150 -3.66 -10.23 -7.92
C ASN A 150 -4.25 -9.86 -9.30
N PRO A 151 -4.17 -8.59 -9.76
CA PRO A 151 -3.60 -7.44 -9.06
C PRO A 151 -4.59 -6.86 -8.05
N CYS A 152 -4.11 -6.41 -6.89
CA CYS A 152 -4.90 -5.65 -5.92
C CYS A 152 -3.98 -4.88 -4.96
N THR A 153 -4.40 -3.70 -4.51
CA THR A 153 -3.70 -2.94 -3.49
C THR A 153 -4.68 -2.19 -2.61
N ARG A 154 -4.40 -2.15 -1.31
CA ARG A 154 -5.12 -1.33 -0.31
C ARG A 154 -4.31 -0.09 0.11
N VAL A 155 -3.22 0.23 -0.59
CA VAL A 155 -2.45 1.46 -0.34
C VAL A 155 -3.33 2.70 -0.48
N TYR A 156 -4.34 2.64 -1.37
CA TYR A 156 -5.30 3.73 -1.52
C TYR A 156 -6.02 4.08 -0.21
N ALA A 157 -6.32 3.11 0.65
CA ALA A 157 -7.05 3.35 1.89
C ALA A 157 -6.20 4.15 2.89
N LEU A 158 -4.90 3.87 2.96
CA LEU A 158 -3.95 4.69 3.72
C LEU A 158 -3.84 6.10 3.14
N VAL A 159 -3.75 6.22 1.81
CA VAL A 159 -3.63 7.52 1.16
C VAL A 159 -4.90 8.37 1.35
N GLU A 160 -6.08 7.76 1.28
CA GLU A 160 -7.35 8.47 1.58
C GLU A 160 -7.38 8.99 3.02
N GLU A 161 -6.91 8.19 3.98
CA GLU A 161 -6.82 8.62 5.37
C GLU A 161 -5.81 9.75 5.56
N LEU A 162 -4.61 9.65 4.96
CA LEU A 162 -3.60 10.70 5.01
C LEU A 162 -4.05 12.01 4.35
N ASN A 163 -4.89 11.93 3.31
CA ASN A 163 -5.44 13.09 2.62
C ASN A 163 -6.58 13.76 3.41
N ASN A 164 -7.24 13.04 4.33
CA ASN A 164 -8.39 13.53 5.09
C ASN A 164 -8.22 13.22 6.60
N PRO A 165 -7.13 13.69 7.25
CA PRO A 165 -6.79 13.30 8.62
C PRO A 165 -7.85 13.71 9.65
N GLU A 166 -8.66 14.72 9.37
CA GLU A 166 -9.79 15.15 10.20
C GLU A 166 -10.91 14.09 10.32
N THR A 167 -10.98 13.14 9.40
CA THR A 167 -11.96 12.03 9.48
C THR A 167 -11.64 11.06 10.63
N ILE A 168 -10.36 10.95 10.99
CA ILE A 168 -9.89 10.14 12.12
C ILE A 168 -10.28 10.81 13.44
N LEU A 169 -10.04 12.13 13.55
CA LEU A 169 -10.24 12.92 14.77
C LEU A 169 -11.71 13.14 15.16
N LYS A 170 -12.65 12.93 14.22
CA LYS A 170 -14.11 13.03 14.49
C LYS A 170 -14.73 11.71 14.99
N SER A 171 -13.98 10.61 14.93
CA SER A 171 -14.45 9.27 15.25
C SER A 171 -14.04 8.82 16.66
N THR A 172 -13.42 9.71 17.44
CA THR A 172 -12.99 9.55 18.85
C THR A 172 -13.80 10.48 19.73
#